data_AF-A0A3Q3X1R6-F1
#
_entry.id   AF-A0A3Q3X1R6-F1
#
_cell.length_a   1.000
_cell.length_b   1.000
_cell.length_c   1.000
_cell.angle_alpha   90.00
_cell.angle_beta   90.00
_cell.angle_gamma   90.00
#
_symmetry.space_group_name_H-M   'P 1'
#
loop_
_entity.id
_entity.type
_entity.pdbx_description
1 polymer ?
#
loop_
_entity_poly.entity_id
_entity_poly.type
_entity_poly.pdbx_seq_one_letter_code
_entity_poly.pdbx_strand_id
1 'polypeptide(L)'
;MVEKFVGTWKMISSENFDDYMKAIGVGFATRQVGNRTKPNLIVSVDDQGIVCMKTQSTFKTTEIKFKLNEPFDETTADDRKTRTVVTLENGKLMQKQSWDGGEWVSSRKTRPVSHDRKRRRYR
;
A
#
# COMPACT_ATOMS: atom_id res chain seq x y z
N MET A 1 9.25 15.10 -3.28
CA MET A 1 7.90 15.36 -3.84
C MET A 1 7.17 14.04 -3.97
N VAL A 2 5.97 13.94 -3.38
CA VAL A 2 5.10 12.75 -3.41
C VAL A 2 4.67 12.38 -4.84
N GLU A 3 4.74 13.33 -5.76
CA GLU A 3 4.53 13.15 -7.20
C GLU A 3 5.37 11.99 -7.79
N LYS A 4 6.55 11.70 -7.24
CA LYS A 4 7.37 10.54 -7.64
C LYS A 4 6.70 9.19 -7.34
N PHE A 5 5.70 9.18 -6.47
CA PHE A 5 4.90 8.03 -6.10
C PHE A 5 3.58 7.99 -6.87
N VAL A 6 3.21 9.02 -7.63
CA VAL A 6 2.01 9.02 -8.46
C VAL A 6 2.18 8.04 -9.61
N GLY A 7 1.22 7.12 -9.76
CA GLY A 7 1.23 6.10 -10.78
C GLY A 7 0.69 4.75 -10.29
N THR A 8 0.71 3.78 -11.19
CA THR A 8 0.28 2.40 -10.92
C THR A 8 1.47 1.52 -10.57
N TRP A 9 1.51 1.06 -9.34
CA TRP A 9 2.54 0.18 -8.80
C TRP A 9 2.02 -1.26 -8.77
N LYS A 10 2.81 -2.18 -9.31
CA LYS A 10 2.57 -3.62 -9.12
C LYS A 10 3.36 -4.10 -7.93
N MET A 11 2.70 -4.78 -7.00
CA MET A 11 3.40 -5.46 -5.92
C MET A 11 4.30 -6.56 -6.51
N ILE A 12 5.61 -6.47 -6.28
CA ILE A 12 6.60 -7.43 -6.79
C ILE A 12 6.83 -8.55 -5.78
N SER A 13 7.01 -8.17 -4.51
CA SER A 13 7.20 -9.05 -3.35
C SER A 13 6.54 -8.44 -2.12
N SER A 14 6.10 -9.29 -1.21
CA SER A 14 5.65 -8.93 0.13
C SER A 14 6.31 -9.88 1.12
N GLU A 15 7.04 -9.34 2.09
CA GLU A 15 7.61 -10.09 3.22
C GLU A 15 6.75 -9.78 4.45
N ASN A 16 6.59 -10.75 5.36
CA ASN A 16 5.73 -10.63 6.56
C ASN A 16 4.23 -10.37 6.31
N PHE A 17 3.73 -10.49 5.07
CA PHE A 17 2.29 -10.30 4.81
C PHE A 17 1.44 -11.40 5.45
N ASP A 18 1.90 -12.66 5.44
CA ASP A 18 1.20 -13.75 6.12
C ASP A 18 1.16 -13.57 7.64
N ASP A 19 2.28 -13.19 8.26
CA ASP A 19 2.36 -12.95 9.70
C ASP A 19 1.53 -11.74 10.14
N TYR A 20 1.54 -10.66 9.33
CA TYR A 20 0.66 -9.52 9.55
C TYR A 20 -0.81 -9.93 9.44
N MET A 21 -1.19 -10.62 8.37
CA MET A 21 -2.56 -11.15 8.18
C MET A 21 -2.96 -12.13 9.30
N LYS A 22 -2.01 -12.91 9.83
CA LYS A 22 -2.23 -13.81 10.95
C LYS A 22 -2.44 -13.04 12.26
N ALA A 23 -1.63 -12.02 12.54
CA ALA A 23 -1.75 -11.16 13.71
C ALA A 23 -3.07 -10.35 13.71
N ILE A 24 -3.56 -9.97 12.53
CA ILE A 24 -4.85 -9.30 12.39
C ILE A 24 -6.05 -10.27 12.33
N GLY A 25 -5.81 -11.59 12.47
CA GLY A 25 -6.87 -12.59 12.61
C GLY A 25 -7.51 -13.05 11.30
N VAL A 26 -6.92 -12.71 10.14
CA VAL A 26 -7.39 -13.17 8.84
C VAL A 26 -7.23 -14.68 8.74
N GLY A 27 -8.31 -15.37 8.35
CA GLY A 27 -8.35 -16.83 8.22
C GLY A 27 -7.34 -17.36 7.20
N PHE A 28 -6.76 -18.54 7.49
CA PHE A 28 -5.67 -19.15 6.73
C PHE A 28 -5.93 -19.24 5.21
N ALA A 29 -7.16 -19.56 4.81
CA ALA A 29 -7.54 -19.64 3.39
C ALA A 29 -7.39 -18.28 2.68
N THR A 30 -7.90 -17.21 3.27
CA THR A 30 -7.78 -15.84 2.74
C THR A 30 -6.32 -15.40 2.68
N ARG A 31 -5.50 -15.80 3.67
CA ARG A 31 -4.06 -15.50 3.66
C ARG A 31 -3.31 -16.19 2.53
N GLN A 32 -3.62 -17.46 2.25
CA GLN A 32 -3.00 -18.22 1.16
C GLN A 32 -3.31 -17.60 -0.20
N VAL A 33 -4.55 -17.16 -0.43
CA VAL A 33 -4.86 -16.51 -1.71
C VAL A 33 -4.35 -15.06 -1.76
N GLY A 34 -4.38 -14.34 -0.64
CA GLY A 34 -3.78 -13.01 -0.50
C GLY A 34 -2.29 -12.99 -0.82
N ASN A 35 -1.51 -13.96 -0.33
CA ASN A 35 -0.09 -14.11 -0.65
C ASN A 35 0.19 -14.40 -2.13
N ARG A 36 -0.73 -15.10 -2.80
CA ARG A 36 -0.61 -15.38 -4.25
C ARG A 36 -1.08 -14.22 -5.11
N THR A 37 -1.89 -13.33 -4.55
CA THR A 37 -2.45 -12.19 -5.27
C THR A 37 -1.45 -11.04 -5.24
N LYS A 38 -1.10 -10.51 -6.41
CA LYS A 38 -0.28 -9.30 -6.54
C LYS A 38 -1.21 -8.11 -6.73
N PRO A 39 -1.58 -7.37 -5.68
CA PRO A 39 -2.44 -6.21 -5.83
C PRO A 39 -1.74 -5.13 -6.66
N ASN A 40 -2.54 -4.41 -7.44
CA ASN A 40 -2.15 -3.16 -8.07
C ASN A 40 -2.42 -2.04 -7.07
N LEU A 41 -1.39 -1.24 -6.78
CA LEU A 41 -1.49 -0.06 -5.94
C LEU A 41 -1.46 1.16 -6.86
N ILE A 42 -2.57 1.86 -7.00
CA ILE A 42 -2.69 3.09 -7.78
C ILE A 42 -2.60 4.25 -6.79
N VAL A 43 -1.63 5.13 -6.99
CA VAL A 43 -1.47 6.34 -6.17
C VAL A 43 -1.70 7.54 -7.07
N SER A 44 -2.61 8.42 -6.67
CA SER A 44 -2.85 9.72 -7.30
C SER A 44 -2.78 10.84 -6.26
N VAL A 45 -2.48 12.05 -6.71
CA VAL A 45 -2.44 13.24 -5.88
C VAL A 45 -3.32 14.28 -6.54
N ASP A 46 -4.21 14.87 -5.74
CA ASP A 46 -5.08 15.97 -6.15
C ASP A 46 -4.32 17.32 -6.13
N ASP A 47 -4.85 18.31 -6.83
CA ASP A 47 -4.36 19.70 -6.87
C ASP A 47 -4.35 20.34 -5.46
N GLN A 48 -5.17 19.83 -4.54
CA GLN A 48 -5.19 20.21 -3.12
C GLN A 48 -4.10 19.52 -2.27
N GLY A 49 -3.24 18.69 -2.88
CA GLY A 49 -2.19 17.93 -2.20
C GLY A 49 -2.69 16.69 -1.44
N ILE A 50 -3.93 16.25 -1.68
CA ILE A 50 -4.51 15.04 -1.09
C ILE A 50 -4.02 13.82 -1.86
N VAL A 51 -3.42 12.87 -1.17
CA VAL A 51 -2.95 11.60 -1.74
C VAL A 51 -4.09 10.59 -1.69
N CYS A 52 -4.51 10.11 -2.86
CA CYS A 52 -5.44 9.00 -3.01
C CYS A 52 -4.66 7.73 -3.30
N MET A 53 -4.79 6.73 -2.43
CA MET A 53 -4.16 5.43 -2.58
C MET A 53 -5.23 4.36 -2.73
N LYS A 54 -5.27 3.73 -3.90
CA LYS A 54 -6.22 2.69 -4.26
C LYS A 54 -5.50 1.37 -4.42
N THR A 55 -5.81 0.42 -3.55
CA THR A 55 -5.29 -0.94 -3.61
C THR A 55 -6.34 -1.82 -4.26
N GLN A 56 -6.11 -2.23 -5.50
CA GLN A 56 -6.97 -3.14 -6.24
C GLN A 56 -6.35 -4.55 -6.23
N SER A 57 -7.03 -5.49 -5.58
CA SER A 57 -6.70 -6.91 -5.62
C SER A 57 -7.86 -7.72 -6.23
N THR A 58 -7.61 -8.97 -6.62
CA THR A 58 -8.65 -9.90 -7.09
C THR A 58 -9.72 -10.18 -6.03
N PHE A 59 -9.43 -9.89 -4.76
CA PHE A 59 -10.33 -10.13 -3.61
C PHE A 59 -11.13 -8.90 -3.21
N LYS A 60 -10.45 -7.76 -3.06
CA LYS A 60 -11.04 -6.53 -2.55
C LYS A 60 -10.32 -5.33 -3.17
N THR A 61 -11.09 -4.32 -3.52
CA THR A 61 -10.56 -3.00 -3.85
C THR A 61 -10.79 -2.09 -2.67
N THR A 62 -9.73 -1.50 -2.12
CA THR A 62 -9.80 -0.49 -1.06
C THR A 62 -9.25 0.82 -1.60
N GLU A 63 -9.89 1.93 -1.26
CA GLU A 63 -9.48 3.28 -1.66
C GLU A 63 -9.42 4.14 -0.41
N ILE A 64 -8.26 4.74 -0.16
CA ILE A 64 -8.05 5.65 0.97
C ILE A 64 -7.55 7.00 0.45
N LYS A 65 -8.02 8.09 1.08
CA LYS A 65 -7.59 9.45 0.78
C LYS A 65 -6.99 10.05 2.03
N PHE A 66 -5.76 10.50 1.97
CA PHE A 66 -5.04 11.04 3.11
C PHE A 66 -4.14 12.20 2.70
N LYS A 67 -3.75 13.02 3.67
CA LYS A 67 -2.73 14.06 3.49
C LYS A 67 -1.42 13.59 4.09
N LEU A 68 -0.31 13.97 3.46
CA LEU A 68 1.00 13.65 3.99
C LEU A 68 1.27 14.42 5.28
N ASN A 69 1.90 13.74 6.24
CA ASN A 69 2.19 14.23 7.58
C ASN A 69 0.94 14.55 8.43
N GLU A 70 -0.25 14.18 7.96
CA GLU A 70 -1.49 14.30 8.74
C GLU A 70 -1.97 12.91 9.16
N PRO A 71 -2.21 12.68 10.46
CA PRO A 71 -2.81 11.44 10.93
C PRO A 71 -4.30 11.40 10.58
N PHE A 72 -4.76 10.28 10.04
CA PHE A 72 -6.17 10.04 9.71
C PHE A 72 -6.65 8.74 10.35
N ASP A 73 -7.95 8.64 10.59
CA ASP A 73 -8.57 7.41 11.06
C ASP A 73 -8.86 6.49 9.87
N GLU A 74 -8.23 5.33 9.88
CA GLU A 74 -8.37 4.27 8.88
C GLU A 74 -9.10 3.08 9.50
N THR A 75 -10.26 2.73 8.93
CA THR A 75 -10.87 1.43 9.22
C THR A 75 -10.22 0.40 8.31
N THR A 76 -9.41 -0.48 8.89
CA THR A 76 -8.74 -1.54 8.12
C THR A 76 -9.75 -2.57 7.61
N ALA A 77 -9.32 -3.42 6.68
CA ALA A 77 -10.20 -4.43 6.07
C ALA A 77 -10.81 -5.44 7.06
N ASP A 78 -10.26 -5.51 8.28
CA ASP A 78 -10.70 -6.36 9.39
C ASP A 78 -11.56 -5.60 10.42
N ASP A 79 -12.19 -4.48 10.01
CA ASP A 79 -13.08 -3.64 10.82
C ASP A 79 -12.43 -3.00 12.07
N ARG A 80 -11.10 -2.96 12.12
CA ARG A 80 -10.38 -2.27 13.20
C ARG A 80 -10.21 -0.80 12.87
N LYS A 81 -10.55 0.06 13.83
CA LYS A 81 -10.22 1.48 13.78
C LYS A 81 -8.75 1.65 14.15
N THR A 82 -7.97 2.16 13.21
CA THR A 82 -6.55 2.40 13.39
C THR A 82 -6.24 3.83 12.99
N ARG A 83 -5.30 4.46 13.68
CA ARG A 83 -4.83 5.80 13.33
C ARG A 83 -3.59 5.66 12.47
N THR A 84 -3.70 6.10 11.22
CA THR A 84 -2.62 5.97 10.23
C THR A 84 -2.03 7.34 9.95
N VAL A 85 -0.70 7.44 9.95
CA VAL A 85 0.04 8.62 9.48
C VAL A 85 1.03 8.21 8.41
N VAL A 86 1.01 8.92 7.28
CA VAL A 86 1.92 8.67 6.16
C VAL A 86 2.86 9.87 6.02
N THR A 87 4.15 9.61 6.17
CA THR A 87 5.22 10.61 6.09
C THR A 87 6.17 10.24 4.94
N LEU A 88 6.81 11.24 4.33
CA LEU A 88 7.77 11.03 3.26
C LEU A 88 9.16 11.42 3.74
N GLU A 89 9.99 10.43 4.07
CA GLU A 89 11.35 10.64 4.56
C GLU A 89 12.37 10.04 3.59
N ASN A 90 13.37 10.82 3.15
CA ASN A 90 14.47 10.35 2.32
C ASN A 90 14.04 9.60 1.03
N GLY A 91 12.92 10.01 0.43
CA GLY A 91 12.37 9.35 -0.76
C GLY A 91 11.77 7.95 -0.47
N LYS A 92 11.44 7.67 0.78
CA LYS A 92 10.67 6.50 1.22
C LYS A 92 9.36 6.98 1.84
N LEU A 93 8.29 6.27 1.54
CA LEU A 93 6.96 6.55 2.07
C LEU A 93 6.78 5.70 3.33
N MET A 94 6.80 6.36 4.48
CA MET A 94 6.74 5.77 5.81
C MET A 94 5.30 5.83 6.30
N GLN A 95 4.65 4.68 6.42
CA GLN A 95 3.31 4.56 6.98
C GLN A 95 3.41 3.99 8.40
N LYS A 96 2.91 4.75 9.37
CA LYS A 96 2.76 4.28 10.75
C LYS A 96 1.27 4.12 11.04
N GLN A 97 0.88 2.94 11.50
CA GLN A 97 -0.49 2.63 11.92
C GLN A 97 -0.44 2.31 13.41
N SER A 98 -1.20 3.03 14.23
CA SER A 98 -1.31 2.78 15.66
C SER A 98 -2.76 2.42 16.00
N TRP A 99 -2.97 1.39 16.81
CA TRP A 99 -4.30 0.95 17.27
C TRP A 99 -4.25 0.57 18.76
N ASP A 100 -5.42 0.42 19.38
CA ASP A 100 -5.53 -0.02 20.77
C ASP A 100 -4.91 -1.42 20.93
N GLY A 101 -3.67 -1.45 21.42
CA GLY A 101 -2.89 -2.67 21.65
C GLY A 101 -1.69 -2.90 20.73
N GLY A 102 -1.33 -1.97 19.84
CA GLY A 102 -0.11 -2.12 19.05
C GLY A 102 0.21 -0.98 18.07
N GLU A 103 1.45 -0.97 17.58
CA GLU A 103 1.91 -0.07 16.53
C GLU A 103 2.57 -0.88 15.40
N TRP A 104 2.31 -0.48 14.16
CA TRP A 104 2.90 -1.06 12.96
C TRP A 104 3.54 0.03 12.11
N VAL A 105 4.79 -0.20 11.70
CA VAL A 105 5.50 0.71 10.80
C VAL A 105 5.82 -0.02 9.51
N SER A 106 5.28 0.48 8.41
CA SER A 106 5.53 0.00 7.06
C SER A 106 6.29 1.05 6.28
N SER A 107 7.52 0.75 5.88
CA SER A 107 8.26 1.57 4.92
C SER A 107 8.06 1.06 3.50
N ARG A 108 7.61 1.93 2.58
CA ARG A 108 7.54 1.64 1.15
C ARG A 108 8.63 2.41 0.42
N LYS A 109 9.51 1.67 -0.26
CA LYS A 109 10.45 2.25 -1.23
C LYS A 109 9.94 1.95 -2.63
N THR A 110 9.62 2.98 -3.39
CA THR A 110 9.33 2.82 -4.82
C THR A 110 10.65 2.64 -5.57
N ARG A 111 10.75 1.57 -6.34
CA ARG A 111 11.74 1.49 -7.42
C ARG A 111 11.00 1.86 -8.69
N PRO A 112 11.43 2.89 -9.45
CA PRO A 112 10.88 3.10 -10.77
C PRO A 112 11.07 1.79 -11.54
N VAL A 113 9.97 1.16 -11.95
CA VAL A 113 10.04 0.10 -12.95
C VAL A 113 10.42 0.83 -14.22
N SER A 114 11.72 0.85 -14.54
CA SER A 114 12.19 1.26 -15.85
C SER A 114 11.39 0.43 -16.85
N HIS A 115 10.46 1.07 -17.55
CA HIS A 115 9.76 0.47 -18.68
C HIS A 115 10.72 0.42 -19.86
N ASP A 116 11.89 -0.22 -19.68
CA ASP A 116 12.73 -0.70 -20.75
C ASP A 116 12.57 -2.22 -20.84
N ARG A 117 11.50 -2.60 -21.53
CA ARG A 117 11.45 -3.81 -22.34
C ARG A 117 10.38 -3.62 -23.40
N LYS A 118 10.63 -2.69 -24.33
CA LYS A 118 10.18 -2.91 -25.71
C LYS A 118 10.89 -4.16 -26.21
N ARG A 119 10.31 -5.34 -25.99
CA ARG A 119 10.61 -6.49 -26.84
C ARG A 119 9.99 -6.22 -28.21
N ARG A 120 10.69 -5.45 -29.05
CA ARG A 120 10.60 -5.62 -30.50
C ARG A 120 11.23 -6.98 -30.81
N ARG A 121 10.43 -8.03 -30.94
CA ARG A 121 10.82 -9.13 -31.81
C ARG A 121 10.47 -8.71 -33.22
N TYR A 122 11.48 -8.42 -34.03
CA TYR A 122 11.36 -8.59 -35.46
C TYR A 122 11.36 -10.10 -35.74
N ARG A 123 10.34 -10.58 -36.44
CA ARG A 123 10.52 -11.58 -37.47
C ARG A 123 9.42 -11.42 -38.50
#